data_AF-A0A386RGI3-F1
#
_entry.id   AF-A0A386RGI3-F1
#
_cell.length_a   1.000
_cell.length_b   1.000
_cell.length_c   1.000
_cell.angle_alpha   90.00
_cell.angle_beta   90.00
_cell.angle_gamma   90.00
#
_symmetry.space_group_name_H-M   'P 1'
#
loop_
_entity.id
_entity.type
_entity.pdbx_description
1 polymer ?
#
loop_
_entity_poly.entity_id
_entity_poly.type
_entity_poly.pdbx_seq_one_letter_code
_entity_poly.pdbx_strand_id
1 'polypeptide(L)'
;MKDFANKGTINKWLVDNCFGDYYTRKGLDDQMVTFCYIAAQGGCEPQLLAHAQTNIKLGNDKEFLMKIIEQNVPFIGHPRSLNAVTVVNQADEAVNGKD
;
A
#
# COMPACT_ATOMS: atom_id res chain seq x y z
N MET A 1 -18.59 1.41 6.09
CA MET A 1 -18.15 2.57 5.27
C MET A 1 -19.16 3.72 5.22
N LYS A 2 -20.48 3.52 5.40
CA LYS A 2 -21.48 4.62 5.32
C LYS A 2 -21.16 5.81 6.25
N ASP A 3 -20.84 5.55 7.52
CA ASP A 3 -20.52 6.62 8.48
C ASP A 3 -19.20 7.33 8.14
N PHE A 4 -18.25 6.63 7.53
CA PHE A 4 -17.00 7.21 7.04
C PHE A 4 -17.24 8.10 5.82
N ALA A 5 -18.06 7.66 4.86
CA ALA A 5 -18.41 8.42 3.67
C ALA A 5 -19.10 9.75 3.99
N ASN A 6 -19.86 9.79 5.09
CA ASN A 6 -20.59 10.99 5.52
C ASN A 6 -19.71 12.04 6.24
N LYS A 7 -18.41 11.76 6.46
CA LYS A 7 -17.50 12.71 7.14
C LYS A 7 -17.09 13.91 6.27
N GLY A 8 -17.22 13.80 4.94
CA GLY A 8 -16.90 14.89 4.02
C GLY A 8 -16.75 14.43 2.58
N THR A 9 -16.62 15.39 1.67
CA THR A 9 -16.56 15.14 0.22
C THR A 9 -15.44 14.19 -0.18
N ILE A 10 -14.24 14.37 0.38
CA ILE A 10 -13.09 13.50 0.10
C ILE A 10 -13.35 12.05 0.57
N ASN A 11 -13.93 11.88 1.76
CA ASN A 11 -14.27 10.55 2.28
C ASN A 11 -15.32 9.85 1.41
N LYS A 12 -16.34 10.60 0.97
CA LYS A 12 -17.35 10.10 0.04
C LYS A 12 -16.71 9.65 -1.26
N TRP A 13 -15.85 10.47 -1.87
CA TRP A 13 -15.16 10.11 -3.11
C TRP A 13 -14.27 8.88 -2.93
N LEU A 14 -13.54 8.77 -1.82
CA LEU A 14 -12.74 7.59 -1.53
C LEU A 14 -13.60 6.32 -1.44
N VAL A 15 -14.75 6.39 -0.76
CA VAL A 15 -15.68 5.25 -0.63
C VAL A 15 -16.28 4.88 -1.96
N ASP A 16 -16.84 5.85 -2.69
CA ASP A 16 -17.59 5.59 -3.92
C ASP A 16 -16.68 5.20 -5.08
N ASN A 17 -15.54 5.88 -5.26
CA ASN A 17 -14.65 5.67 -6.40
C ASN A 17 -13.63 4.56 -6.16
N CYS A 18 -12.85 4.60 -5.08
CA CYS A 18 -11.84 3.56 -4.84
C CYS A 18 -12.52 2.24 -4.47
N PHE A 19 -13.27 2.21 -3.37
CA PHE A 19 -13.84 0.96 -2.87
C PHE A 19 -15.11 0.52 -3.61
N GLY A 20 -15.93 1.46 -4.08
CA GLY A 20 -17.20 1.19 -4.75
C GLY A 20 -17.10 0.89 -6.25
N ASP A 21 -16.00 1.27 -6.90
CA ASP A 21 -15.75 0.99 -8.33
C ASP A 21 -14.45 0.19 -8.50
N TYR A 22 -13.27 0.80 -8.33
CA TYR A 22 -12.00 0.16 -8.72
C TYR A 22 -11.75 -1.19 -8.06
N TYR A 23 -11.92 -1.29 -6.74
CA TYR A 23 -11.74 -2.53 -5.98
C TYR A 23 -12.80 -3.62 -6.29
N THR A 24 -13.88 -3.27 -6.98
CA THR A 24 -14.91 -4.23 -7.40
C THR A 24 -14.58 -4.89 -8.75
N ARG A 25 -13.61 -4.34 -9.48
CA ARG A 25 -13.15 -4.86 -10.77
C ARG A 25 -12.29 -6.10 -10.54
N LYS A 26 -12.42 -7.10 -11.41
CA LYS A 26 -11.75 -8.41 -11.26
C LYS A 26 -10.64 -8.67 -12.29
N GLY A 27 -10.23 -7.64 -13.02
CA GLY A 27 -9.25 -7.77 -14.10
C GLY A 27 -7.80 -7.86 -13.64
N LEU A 28 -7.51 -7.43 -12.41
CA LEU A 28 -6.17 -7.39 -11.81
C LEU A 28 -6.29 -7.59 -10.30
N ASP A 29 -5.28 -8.22 -9.70
CA ASP A 29 -5.04 -8.10 -8.26
C ASP A 29 -4.30 -6.78 -7.99
N ASP A 30 -4.94 -5.89 -7.25
CA ASP A 30 -4.63 -4.46 -7.24
C ASP A 30 -3.65 -4.04 -6.12
N GLN A 31 -3.31 -4.95 -5.20
CA GLN A 31 -2.50 -4.59 -4.03
C GLN A 31 -1.05 -4.28 -4.36
N MET A 32 -0.47 -4.97 -5.35
CA MET A 32 0.93 -4.74 -5.74
C MET A 32 1.08 -3.41 -6.47
N VAL A 33 0.20 -3.12 -7.43
CA VAL A 33 0.24 -1.85 -8.17
C VAL A 33 -0.02 -0.68 -7.23
N THR A 34 -0.96 -0.82 -6.29
CA THR A 34 -1.24 0.21 -5.28
C THR A 34 -0.03 0.48 -4.39
N PHE A 35 0.68 -0.57 -3.93
CA PHE A 35 1.93 -0.42 -3.17
C PHE A 35 2.98 0.39 -3.95
N CYS A 36 3.25 0.03 -5.22
CA CYS A 36 4.20 0.75 -6.06
C CYS A 36 3.83 2.23 -6.26
N TYR A 37 2.54 2.53 -6.51
CA TYR A 37 2.08 3.90 -6.71
C TYR A 37 2.22 4.76 -5.45
N ILE A 38 1.87 4.23 -4.28
CA ILE A 38 1.98 4.99 -3.02
C ILE A 38 3.45 5.21 -2.65
N ALA A 39 4.31 4.20 -2.85
CA ALA A 39 5.75 4.35 -2.66
C ALA A 39 6.34 5.42 -3.61
N ALA A 40 5.87 5.45 -4.85
CA ALA A 40 6.28 6.46 -5.83
C ALA A 40 5.77 7.87 -5.49
N GLN A 41 4.61 8.03 -4.85
CA GLN A 41 4.08 9.34 -4.49
C GLN A 41 4.87 9.99 -3.34
N GLY A 42 5.24 9.20 -2.33
CA GLY A 42 5.89 9.68 -1.09
C GLY A 42 4.94 10.52 -0.21
N GLY A 43 5.30 10.74 1.06
CA GLY A 43 4.46 11.49 2.00
C GLY A 43 3.13 10.81 2.35
N CYS A 44 3.01 9.52 2.00
CA CYS A 44 1.86 8.67 2.19
C CYS A 44 2.28 7.38 2.94
N GLU A 45 3.29 7.47 3.80
CA GLU A 45 3.84 6.36 4.56
C GLU A 45 2.77 5.61 5.40
N PRO A 46 1.78 6.27 6.03
CA PRO A 46 0.69 5.58 6.72
C PRO A 46 -0.15 4.68 5.77
N GLN A 47 -0.41 5.14 4.55
CA GLN A 47 -1.13 4.37 3.53
C GLN A 47 -0.25 3.25 3.00
N LEU A 48 1.04 3.53 2.77
CA LEU A 48 2.01 2.53 2.32
C LEU A 48 2.12 1.38 3.32
N LEU A 49 2.10 1.68 4.63
CA LEU A 49 2.12 0.68 5.69
C LEU A 49 0.91 -0.25 5.64
N ALA A 50 -0.30 0.31 5.48
CA ALA A 50 -1.51 -0.48 5.37
C ALA A 50 -1.50 -1.41 4.14
N HIS A 51 -1.01 -0.92 2.99
CA HIS A 51 -0.90 -1.75 1.78
C HIS A 51 0.25 -2.77 1.85
N ALA A 52 1.36 -2.45 2.52
CA ALA A 52 2.44 -3.42 2.77
C ALA A 52 1.95 -4.56 3.68
N GLN A 53 1.25 -4.24 4.77
CA GLN A 53 0.65 -5.25 5.65
C GLN A 53 -0.37 -6.13 4.92
N THR A 54 -1.18 -5.53 4.03
CA THR A 54 -2.16 -6.27 3.23
C THR A 54 -1.46 -7.20 2.24
N ASN A 55 -0.41 -6.74 1.55
CA ASN A 55 0.39 -7.58 0.65
C ASN A 55 0.99 -8.78 1.39
N ILE A 56 1.58 -8.58 2.57
CA ILE A 56 2.16 -9.67 3.37
C ILE A 56 1.09 -10.70 3.75
N LYS A 57 -0.11 -10.25 4.17
CA LYS A 57 -1.23 -11.15 4.49
C LYS A 57 -1.76 -11.92 3.28
N LEU A 58 -1.57 -11.41 2.07
CA LEU A 58 -1.91 -12.09 0.82
C LEU A 58 -0.82 -13.07 0.34
N GLY A 59 0.31 -13.15 1.04
CA GLY A 59 1.41 -14.06 0.73
C GLY A 59 2.60 -13.41 0.01
N ASN A 60 2.53 -12.12 -0.29
CA ASN A 60 3.68 -11.35 -0.80
C ASN A 60 4.57 -10.96 0.39
N ASP A 61 5.44 -11.89 0.80
CA ASP A 61 6.30 -11.71 1.97
C ASP A 61 7.23 -10.50 1.88
N LYS A 62 7.89 -10.20 3.01
CA LYS A 62 8.85 -9.10 3.11
C LYS A 62 9.93 -9.17 2.03
N GLU A 63 10.50 -10.34 1.77
CA GLU A 63 11.59 -10.49 0.80
C GLU A 63 11.11 -10.11 -0.60
N PHE A 64 9.90 -10.54 -0.97
CA PHE A 64 9.28 -10.15 -2.22
C PHE A 64 9.07 -8.63 -2.32
N LEU A 65 8.54 -8.00 -1.27
CA LEU A 65 8.36 -6.55 -1.25
C LEU A 65 9.67 -5.77 -1.34
N MET A 66 10.77 -6.29 -0.77
CA MET A 66 12.10 -5.67 -0.94
C MET A 66 12.55 -5.70 -2.40
N LYS A 67 12.37 -6.83 -3.10
CA LYS A 67 12.69 -6.94 -4.54
C LYS A 67 11.87 -5.95 -5.38
N ILE A 68 10.61 -5.73 -5.02
CA ILE A 68 9.77 -4.73 -5.68
C ILE A 68 10.32 -3.31 -5.44
N ILE A 69 10.80 -3.00 -4.24
CA ILE A 69 11.43 -1.70 -3.96
C ILE A 69 12.71 -1.55 -4.79
N GLU A 70 13.59 -2.55 -4.79
CA GLU A 70 14.84 -2.58 -5.56
C GLU A 70 14.59 -2.31 -7.05
N GLN A 71 13.59 -2.98 -7.62
CA GLN A 71 13.19 -2.80 -9.02
C GLN A 71 12.65 -1.39 -9.30
N ASN A 72 12.06 -0.73 -8.29
CA ASN A 72 11.51 0.62 -8.43
C ASN A 72 12.54 1.74 -8.21
N VAL A 73 13.72 1.45 -7.63
CA VAL A 73 14.76 2.46 -7.33
C VAL A 73 15.06 3.38 -8.52
N PRO A 74 15.21 2.88 -9.78
CA PRO A 74 15.49 3.75 -10.93
C PRO A 74 14.36 4.75 -11.25
N PHE A 75 13.13 4.46 -10.85
CA PHE A 75 11.95 5.27 -11.17
C PHE A 75 11.58 6.26 -10.06
N ILE A 76 11.83 5.90 -8.80
CA ILE A 76 11.37 6.69 -7.63
C ILE A 76 12.53 7.27 -6.82
N GLY A 77 13.77 6.86 -7.08
CA GLY A 77 14.99 7.32 -6.41
C GLY A 77 15.17 6.80 -4.98
N HIS A 78 16.37 7.03 -4.43
CA HIS A 78 16.75 6.52 -3.12
C HIS A 78 15.87 7.01 -1.96
N PRO A 79 15.48 8.31 -1.84
CA PRO A 79 14.71 8.78 -0.69
C PRO A 79 13.38 8.05 -0.52
N ARG A 80 12.61 7.89 -1.60
CA ARG A 80 11.31 7.19 -1.57
C ARG A 80 11.48 5.68 -1.36
N SER A 81 12.53 5.10 -1.94
CA SER A 81 12.86 3.69 -1.75
C SER A 81 13.22 3.39 -0.29
N LEU A 82 13.99 4.27 0.37
CA LEU A 82 14.35 4.12 1.79
C LEU A 82 13.14 4.27 2.72
N ASN A 83 12.22 5.18 2.41
CA ASN A 83 10.93 5.26 3.12
C ASN A 83 10.14 3.95 2.97
N ALA A 84 10.07 3.40 1.75
CA ALA A 84 9.39 2.13 1.49
C ALA A 84 10.04 0.96 2.25
N VAL A 85 11.38 0.88 2.28
CA VAL A 85 12.13 -0.13 3.07
C VAL A 85 11.73 -0.06 4.55
N THR A 86 11.69 1.15 5.11
CA THR A 86 11.32 1.36 6.51
C THR A 86 9.90 0.88 6.78
N VAL A 87 8.97 1.23 5.89
CA VAL A 87 7.56 0.84 5.98
C VAL A 87 7.37 -0.68 5.85
N VAL A 88 8.08 -1.34 4.93
CA VAL A 88 8.00 -2.81 4.77
C VAL A 88 8.51 -3.54 6.01
N ASN A 89 9.59 -3.06 6.63
CA ASN A 89 10.08 -3.63 7.89
C ASN A 89 9.04 -3.51 9.02
N GLN A 90 8.40 -2.34 9.16
CA GLN A 90 7.32 -2.14 10.13
C GLN A 90 6.08 -2.99 9.84
N ALA A 91 5.74 -3.16 8.56
CA ALA A 91 4.63 -3.99 8.14
C ALA A 91 4.85 -5.46 8.50
N ASP A 92 6.03 -5.98 8.23
CA ASP A 92 6.42 -7.35 8.54
C ASP A 92 6.42 -7.61 10.04
N GLU A 93 6.99 -6.72 10.85
CA GLU A 93 6.94 -6.82 12.32
C GLU A 93 5.49 -6.81 12.83
N ALA A 94 4.63 -5.94 12.29
CA ALA A 94 3.24 -5.86 12.71
C ALA A 94 2.39 -7.09 12.35
N VAL A 95 2.74 -7.79 11.26
CA VAL A 95 1.99 -8.96 10.76
C VAL A 95 2.56 -10.28 11.30
N ASN A 96 3.87 -10.44 11.28
CA ASN A 96 4.58 -11.69 11.58
C ASN A 96 5.35 -11.66 12.91
N GLY A 97 5.66 -10.47 13.47
CA GLY A 97 6.48 -10.31 14.67
C GLY A 97 5.76 -10.49 16.01
N LYS A 98 4.54 -11.06 16.00
CA LYS A 98 3.79 -11.34 17.23
C LYS A 98 4.04 -12.77 17.70
N ASP A 99 5.11 -12.93 18.46
CA ASP A 99 5.20 -13.89 19.57
C ASP A 99 4.98 -13.14 20.89
#